data_AF-A0A1V3N0Y1-F1
#
_entry.id   AF-A0A1V3N0Y1-F1
#
_cell.length_a   1.000
_cell.length_b   1.000
_cell.length_c   1.000
_cell.angle_alpha   90.00
_cell.angle_beta   90.00
_cell.angle_gamma   90.00
#
_symmetry.space_group_name_H-M   'P 1'
#
loop_
_entity.id
_entity.type
_entity.pdbx_description
1 polymer ?
#
loop_
_entity_poly.entity_id
_entity_poly.type
_entity_poly.pdbx_seq_one_letter_code
_entity_poly.pdbx_strand_id
1 'polypeptide(L)'
;MKQSPTIYRSILFLFLNLFITIFGPPVFTNSTVRGSTYMSQPVVQCSILNPLSAAGSIQVEPPTDSIIRFAAPQNLTDSITVSMRQIKWISDRVNANLPDSIANYQKKNFLRAGIEWFSIQAIPASVNYFIRKDPVSHISFKNFFSHLKFSAWTWDDNLFATNQIAHPYHGQFYFNSFRSNNFSFLQSTLATVAGSYIWETAGETEPPSINDIVNTSFGGTILGEMTHRLSQHLLARPSVTKGQRNKKEILAMLINPMNGLNRLLDGRWGNTTKGAVVDSSLVHTEVELGIRRFDAKEHDVLNRGKNDIYARIKLIYNNDDVDKKKPFDDFFLNLEIGSDDSSIVNAVNVYASLYGNRILSNLTGRHRGIVSAHFDFLRNEAFYYGSQSINYNIFSNYNIGTRTKLSTILGGGPVVLAAVPDPYLHFGESRTYDYGPGADIRASATLSTLNRLKFGIDYRGGYFVTISGNKSHHYLHTASTSASVRIWKNFGVNLYSGYFRLEGHYKDHQNVNKDYPFVRLALAYNSEY
;
A
#
# COMPACT_ATOMS: atom_id res chain seq x y z
N MET A 1 0.73 -6.90 -42.63
CA MET A 1 0.96 -5.44 -42.67
C MET A 1 1.77 -5.04 -41.44
N LYS A 2 3.03 -4.66 -41.63
CA LYS A 2 3.93 -4.15 -40.58
C LYS A 2 3.41 -2.77 -40.12
N GLN A 3 3.06 -2.62 -38.85
CA GLN A 3 2.64 -1.33 -38.29
C GLN A 3 3.83 -0.38 -38.17
N SER A 4 3.60 0.92 -38.42
CA SER A 4 4.64 1.95 -38.53
C SER A 4 5.38 2.19 -37.19
N PRO A 5 6.73 2.24 -37.18
CA PRO A 5 7.55 2.61 -36.02
C PRO A 5 7.17 3.94 -35.37
N THR A 6 6.52 4.83 -36.12
CA THR A 6 6.12 6.17 -35.66
C THR A 6 5.08 6.10 -34.54
N ILE A 7 4.16 5.12 -34.57
CA ILE A 7 3.11 4.97 -33.55
C ILE A 7 3.73 4.60 -32.20
N TYR A 8 4.73 3.70 -32.20
CA TYR A 8 5.42 3.28 -30.97
C TYR A 8 6.25 4.40 -30.37
N ARG A 9 6.88 5.25 -31.19
CA ARG A 9 7.58 6.45 -30.74
C ARG A 9 6.63 7.46 -30.09
N SER A 10 5.45 7.68 -30.68
CA SER A 10 4.44 8.58 -30.11
C SER A 10 3.85 8.05 -28.79
N ILE A 11 3.64 6.74 -28.66
CA ILE A 11 3.15 6.11 -27.43
C ILE A 11 4.20 6.19 -26.32
N LEU A 12 5.47 5.91 -26.63
CA LEU A 12 6.57 6.00 -25.66
C LEU A 12 6.78 7.46 -25.19
N PHE A 13 6.65 8.42 -26.11
CA PHE A 13 6.72 9.85 -25.80
C PHE A 13 5.54 10.30 -24.91
N LEU A 14 4.32 9.85 -25.20
CA LEU A 14 3.14 10.09 -24.35
C LEU A 14 3.31 9.47 -22.96
N PHE A 15 3.90 8.28 -22.85
CA PHE A 15 4.19 7.63 -21.57
C PHE A 15 5.18 8.43 -20.74
N LEU A 16 6.29 8.88 -21.33
CA LEU A 16 7.29 9.70 -20.65
C LEU A 16 6.68 11.02 -20.15
N ASN A 17 5.86 11.67 -20.98
CA ASN A 17 5.21 12.93 -20.62
C ASN A 17 4.11 12.73 -19.58
N LEU A 18 3.31 11.67 -19.65
CA LEU A 18 2.25 11.40 -18.67
C LEU A 18 2.83 11.01 -17.30
N PHE A 19 3.95 10.29 -17.28
CA PHE A 19 4.73 10.02 -16.07
C PHE A 19 5.19 11.32 -15.39
N ILE A 20 5.72 12.27 -16.18
CA ILE A 20 6.15 13.59 -15.71
C ILE A 20 4.97 14.51 -15.33
N THR A 21 3.81 14.35 -15.98
CA THR A 21 2.65 15.24 -15.81
C THR A 21 1.75 14.81 -14.66
N ILE A 22 1.59 13.51 -14.38
CA ILE A 22 0.75 13.00 -13.28
C ILE A 22 1.48 13.05 -11.94
N PHE A 23 2.79 12.79 -11.92
CA PHE A 23 3.57 12.69 -10.68
C PHE A 23 4.55 13.85 -10.49
N GLY A 24 4.50 14.84 -11.39
CA GLY A 24 5.57 15.82 -11.52
C GLY A 24 6.87 15.17 -12.03
N PRO A 25 7.87 15.97 -12.40
CA PRO A 25 9.25 15.52 -12.24
C PRO A 25 9.40 15.09 -10.76
N PRO A 26 10.18 14.06 -10.41
CA PRO A 26 10.54 13.83 -9.01
C PRO A 26 11.03 15.16 -8.43
N VAL A 27 10.26 15.71 -7.49
CA VAL A 27 10.37 17.05 -6.91
C VAL A 27 11.67 17.07 -6.10
N PHE A 28 12.76 17.63 -6.61
CA PHE A 28 13.17 19.05 -6.57
C PHE A 28 13.58 19.52 -5.17
N THR A 29 14.77 19.14 -4.73
CA THR A 29 15.53 19.87 -3.72
C THR A 29 16.30 20.99 -4.41
N ASN A 30 15.86 22.24 -4.25
CA ASN A 30 16.72 23.40 -4.51
C ASN A 30 17.55 23.60 -3.25
N SER A 31 18.79 23.09 -3.25
CA SER A 31 19.75 23.33 -2.17
C SER A 31 20.28 24.77 -2.22
N THR A 32 19.54 25.72 -1.66
CA THR A 32 20.10 27.02 -1.27
C THR A 32 20.38 27.02 0.22
N VAL A 33 21.54 26.47 0.60
CA VAL A 33 22.11 26.57 1.94
C VAL A 33 22.41 28.04 2.23
N ARG A 34 21.61 28.70 3.08
CA ARG A 34 22.08 29.83 3.88
C ARG A 34 22.53 29.29 5.23
N GLY A 35 23.84 29.22 5.41
CA GLY A 35 24.45 28.79 6.66
C GLY A 35 24.01 29.68 7.83
N SER A 36 23.53 29.04 8.90
CA SER A 36 23.48 29.64 10.22
C SER A 36 24.21 28.72 11.19
N THR A 37 25.35 29.21 11.66
CA THR A 37 26.25 28.58 12.63
C THR A 37 25.59 28.63 14.00
N TYR A 38 25.39 27.48 14.64
CA TYR A 38 25.07 27.42 16.07
C TYR A 38 26.07 26.53 16.83
N MET A 39 26.55 27.08 17.94
CA MET A 39 27.63 26.59 18.77
C MET A 39 27.27 25.31 19.52
N SER A 40 28.26 24.43 19.65
CA SER A 40 28.25 23.19 20.43
C SER A 40 28.25 23.46 21.94
N GLN A 41 27.47 22.67 22.68
CA GLN A 41 27.64 22.48 24.14
C GLN A 41 27.78 20.98 24.46
N PRO A 42 28.53 20.60 25.51
CA PRO A 42 29.15 19.28 25.62
C PRO A 42 28.26 18.23 26.31
N VAL A 43 28.48 16.98 25.91
CA VAL A 43 27.85 15.75 26.41
C VAL A 43 28.47 15.32 27.75
N VAL A 44 27.62 15.06 28.75
CA VAL A 44 28.00 14.42 30.02
C VAL A 44 27.77 12.91 29.92
N GLN A 45 28.84 12.15 30.13
CA GLN A 45 28.89 10.69 30.17
C GLN A 45 28.59 10.21 31.61
N CYS A 46 27.67 9.27 31.81
CA CYS A 46 27.49 8.62 33.11
C CYS A 46 27.44 7.09 32.94
N SER A 47 28.37 6.41 33.61
CA SER A 47 28.58 4.97 33.63
C SER A 47 27.83 4.32 34.80
N ILE A 48 27.25 3.15 34.54
CA ILE A 48 26.50 2.33 35.50
C ILE A 48 27.46 1.30 36.12
N LEU A 49 27.47 1.19 37.45
CA LEU A 49 28.19 0.17 38.23
C LEU A 49 27.18 -0.69 39.02
N ASN A 50 27.37 -2.00 38.95
CA ASN A 50 26.63 -3.07 39.64
C ASN A 50 26.67 -2.97 41.18
N PRO A 51 25.74 -3.67 41.85
CA PRO A 51 26.09 -4.35 43.10
C PRO A 51 25.75 -5.85 43.07
N LEU A 52 26.64 -6.61 43.72
CA LEU A 52 26.61 -8.05 43.96
C LEU A 52 26.24 -8.31 45.44
N SER A 53 25.58 -9.45 45.66
CA SER A 53 25.51 -10.26 46.90
C SER A 53 24.63 -9.81 48.07
N ALA A 54 23.66 -10.68 48.40
CA ALA A 54 23.36 -11.07 49.78
C ALA A 54 22.74 -12.48 49.76
N ALA A 55 23.41 -13.43 50.41
CA ALA A 55 22.96 -14.80 50.62
C ALA A 55 22.15 -14.89 51.92
N GLY A 56 21.13 -15.75 51.93
CA GLY A 56 20.37 -16.13 53.11
C GLY A 56 19.74 -17.50 52.90
N SER A 57 20.27 -18.51 53.58
CA SER A 57 19.89 -19.91 53.56
C SER A 57 18.73 -20.20 54.52
N ILE A 58 17.72 -20.94 54.06
CA ILE A 58 16.87 -21.79 54.93
C ILE A 58 16.60 -23.10 54.18
N GLN A 59 16.98 -24.22 54.81
CA GLN A 59 16.71 -25.59 54.38
C GLN A 59 15.34 -26.07 54.89
N VAL A 60 14.64 -26.86 54.06
CA VAL A 60 13.68 -27.88 54.50
C VAL A 60 13.80 -29.09 53.54
N GLU A 61 13.96 -30.28 54.10
CA GLU A 61 14.13 -31.60 53.45
C GLU A 61 12.78 -32.33 53.17
N PRO A 62 12.74 -33.48 52.44
CA PRO A 62 11.80 -33.75 51.33
C PRO A 62 10.66 -34.73 51.64
N PRO A 63 9.86 -35.14 50.63
CA PRO A 63 9.81 -36.58 50.36
C PRO A 63 9.79 -37.00 48.88
N THR A 64 10.61 -38.02 48.61
CA THR A 64 10.40 -39.22 47.76
C THR A 64 10.09 -39.12 46.26
N ASP A 65 11.12 -39.48 45.49
CA ASP A 65 11.14 -40.46 44.38
C ASP A 65 9.95 -40.56 43.42
N SER A 66 10.16 -40.01 42.22
CA SER A 66 9.82 -40.71 40.99
C SER A 66 10.98 -40.57 40.00
N ILE A 67 11.71 -41.67 39.80
CA ILE A 67 12.78 -41.81 38.82
C ILE A 67 12.21 -41.60 37.42
N ILE A 68 12.49 -40.45 36.80
CA ILE A 68 12.45 -40.32 35.33
C ILE A 68 13.90 -40.41 34.86
N ARG A 69 14.23 -41.55 34.25
CA ARG A 69 15.51 -41.75 33.55
C ARG A 69 15.63 -40.70 32.45
N PHE A 70 16.72 -39.94 32.48
CA PHE A 70 17.15 -39.15 31.33
C PHE A 70 17.41 -40.10 30.16
N ALA A 71 16.55 -40.05 29.15
CA ALA A 71 16.84 -40.65 27.85
C ALA A 71 17.86 -39.78 27.12
N ALA A 72 18.87 -40.44 26.56
CA ALA A 72 19.92 -39.88 25.71
C ALA A 72 19.35 -39.05 24.54
N PRO A 73 20.13 -38.11 23.96
CA PRO A 73 19.60 -37.11 23.05
C PRO A 73 19.06 -37.77 21.78
N GLN A 74 17.75 -37.63 21.55
CA GLN A 74 17.14 -38.02 20.28
C GLN A 74 17.58 -37.03 19.18
N ASN A 75 18.52 -37.52 18.36
CA ASN A 75 18.58 -37.35 16.92
C ASN A 75 18.33 -35.95 16.35
N LEU A 76 19.43 -35.23 16.10
CA LEU A 76 19.51 -34.03 15.26
C LEU A 76 18.85 -34.21 13.86
N THR A 77 18.73 -35.46 13.41
CA THR A 77 18.06 -35.85 12.17
C THR A 77 16.54 -35.61 12.19
N ASP A 78 15.88 -35.63 13.35
CA ASP A 78 14.43 -35.37 13.43
C ASP A 78 14.14 -33.87 13.32
N SER A 79 14.98 -33.01 13.90
CA SER A 79 14.90 -31.55 13.75
C SER A 79 15.16 -31.08 12.31
N ILE A 80 16.12 -31.72 11.63
CA ILE A 80 16.38 -31.48 10.19
C ILE A 80 15.22 -32.01 9.34
N THR A 81 14.60 -33.12 9.72
CA THR A 81 13.44 -33.69 9.00
C THR A 81 12.18 -32.85 9.19
N VAL A 82 11.94 -32.29 10.38
CA VAL A 82 10.85 -31.34 10.66
C VAL A 82 11.08 -30.02 9.92
N SER A 83 12.32 -29.51 9.92
CA SER A 83 12.72 -28.32 9.14
C SER A 83 12.59 -28.55 7.64
N MET A 84 13.03 -29.71 7.12
CA MET A 84 12.86 -30.07 5.72
C MET A 84 11.40 -30.33 5.35
N ARG A 85 10.56 -30.85 6.25
CA ARG A 85 9.11 -30.95 6.05
C ARG A 85 8.43 -29.59 6.07
N GLN A 86 8.89 -28.63 6.88
CA GLN A 86 8.42 -27.24 6.85
C GLN A 86 8.89 -26.52 5.58
N ILE A 87 10.15 -26.68 5.18
CA ILE A 87 10.71 -26.14 3.92
C ILE A 87 10.01 -26.77 2.71
N LYS A 88 9.71 -28.07 2.76
CA LYS A 88 8.94 -28.76 1.73
C LYS A 88 7.47 -28.35 1.76
N TRP A 89 6.85 -28.13 2.92
CA TRP A 89 5.49 -27.59 3.04
C TRP A 89 5.38 -26.14 2.53
N ILE A 90 6.42 -25.32 2.75
CA ILE A 90 6.55 -23.98 2.17
C ILE A 90 6.79 -24.09 0.65
N SER A 91 7.69 -24.97 0.20
CA SER A 91 8.02 -25.19 -1.22
C SER A 91 6.84 -25.75 -2.01
N ASP A 92 6.07 -26.68 -1.44
CA ASP A 92 4.89 -27.30 -2.04
C ASP A 92 3.70 -26.31 -2.07
N ARG A 93 3.70 -25.26 -1.22
CA ARG A 93 2.75 -24.12 -1.32
C ARG A 93 3.23 -23.00 -2.23
N VAL A 94 4.54 -22.81 -2.36
CA VAL A 94 5.16 -21.94 -3.39
C VAL A 94 5.02 -22.57 -4.79
N ASN A 95 4.92 -23.89 -4.87
CA ASN A 95 4.67 -24.70 -6.07
C ASN A 95 3.26 -25.31 -6.12
N ALA A 96 2.33 -24.85 -5.28
CA ALA A 96 0.94 -25.29 -5.37
C ALA A 96 0.38 -24.80 -6.71
N ASN A 97 0.30 -25.73 -7.66
CA ASN A 97 -0.40 -25.59 -8.92
C ASN A 97 -1.88 -25.31 -8.64
N LEU A 98 -2.18 -24.06 -8.36
CA LEU A 98 -3.53 -23.53 -8.26
C LEU A 98 -3.75 -22.68 -9.51
N PRO A 99 -4.65 -23.09 -10.42
CA PRO A 99 -4.78 -22.44 -11.72
C PRO A 99 -5.56 -21.14 -11.56
N ASP A 100 -4.86 -20.00 -11.47
CA ASP A 100 -5.47 -18.71 -11.75
C ASP A 100 -5.07 -18.25 -13.16
N SER A 101 -6.01 -18.53 -14.06
CA SER A 101 -6.34 -17.86 -15.33
C SER A 101 -5.23 -17.64 -16.40
N ILE A 102 -5.39 -18.40 -17.50
CA ILE A 102 -4.79 -18.34 -18.86
C ILE A 102 -3.38 -17.77 -19.05
N ALA A 103 -2.42 -18.69 -19.11
CA ALA A 103 -1.90 -19.28 -20.35
C ALA A 103 -0.65 -20.07 -19.97
N ASN A 104 -0.55 -21.34 -20.39
CA ASN A 104 0.67 -22.19 -20.40
C ASN A 104 1.82 -21.69 -19.54
N TYR A 105 2.11 -22.31 -18.39
CA TYR A 105 3.31 -22.10 -17.55
C TYR A 105 4.37 -21.23 -18.25
N GLN A 106 4.19 -19.91 -18.22
CA GLN A 106 4.96 -19.08 -19.13
C GLN A 106 6.36 -19.02 -18.56
N LYS A 107 7.35 -19.35 -19.38
CA LYS A 107 8.75 -19.42 -18.96
C LYS A 107 9.12 -18.12 -18.25
N LYS A 108 9.61 -18.23 -17.02
CA LYS A 108 10.13 -17.09 -16.25
C LYS A 108 11.29 -16.47 -17.02
N ASN A 109 11.19 -15.17 -17.30
CA ASN A 109 12.23 -14.46 -18.03
C ASN A 109 13.09 -13.65 -17.07
N PHE A 110 13.98 -14.34 -16.33
CA PHE A 110 14.81 -13.72 -15.29
C PHE A 110 15.72 -12.63 -15.85
N LEU A 111 16.37 -12.87 -16.99
CA LEU A 111 17.29 -11.89 -17.60
C LEU A 111 16.58 -10.57 -17.89
N ARG A 112 15.41 -10.65 -18.54
CA ARG A 112 14.60 -9.48 -18.83
C ARG A 112 14.09 -8.79 -17.57
N ALA A 113 13.53 -9.56 -16.62
CA ALA A 113 13.07 -9.02 -15.34
C ALA A 113 14.19 -8.28 -14.61
N GLY A 114 15.41 -8.84 -14.58
CA GLY A 114 16.59 -8.21 -14.00
C GLY A 114 17.03 -6.94 -14.72
N ILE A 115 17.01 -6.92 -16.05
CA ILE A 115 17.32 -5.71 -16.84
C ILE A 115 16.30 -4.61 -16.57
N GLU A 116 15.01 -4.93 -16.58
CA GLU A 116 13.92 -4.01 -16.25
C GLU A 116 14.08 -3.46 -14.83
N TRP A 117 14.24 -4.35 -13.85
CA TRP A 117 14.45 -4.04 -12.44
C TRP A 117 15.65 -3.12 -12.21
N PHE A 118 16.77 -3.37 -12.89
CA PHE A 118 17.98 -2.54 -12.78
C PHE A 118 17.78 -1.19 -13.46
N SER A 119 17.12 -1.17 -14.62
CA SER A 119 16.87 0.05 -15.39
C SER A 119 15.99 1.05 -14.66
N ILE A 120 15.03 0.56 -13.86
CA ILE A 120 14.16 1.39 -13.01
C ILE A 120 14.97 2.25 -12.03
N GLN A 121 16.18 1.81 -11.64
CA GLN A 121 17.08 2.53 -10.75
C GLN A 121 18.15 3.30 -11.53
N ALA A 122 18.78 2.61 -12.48
CA ALA A 122 19.91 3.14 -13.22
C ALA A 122 19.51 4.37 -14.03
N ILE A 123 18.29 4.42 -14.58
CA ILE A 123 17.82 5.57 -15.36
C ILE A 123 17.66 6.82 -14.48
N PRO A 124 16.87 6.82 -13.38
CA PRO A 124 16.81 7.96 -12.46
C PRO A 124 18.18 8.37 -11.92
N ALA A 125 19.01 7.42 -11.47
CA ALA A 125 20.35 7.71 -10.98
C ALA A 125 21.22 8.40 -12.06
N SER A 126 21.15 7.92 -13.31
CA SER A 126 21.86 8.54 -14.44
C SER A 126 21.35 9.94 -14.75
N VAL A 127 20.03 10.16 -14.70
CA VAL A 127 19.44 11.49 -14.88
C VAL A 127 19.91 12.44 -13.78
N ASN A 128 19.91 11.98 -12.52
CA ASN A 128 20.36 12.77 -11.39
C ASN A 128 21.86 13.13 -11.53
N TYR A 129 22.70 12.19 -11.95
CA TYR A 129 24.14 12.40 -12.11
C TYR A 129 24.48 13.26 -13.33
N PHE A 130 24.03 12.88 -14.53
CA PHE A 130 24.47 13.51 -15.77
C PHE A 130 23.68 14.77 -16.14
N ILE A 131 22.38 14.81 -15.84
CA ILE A 131 21.50 15.91 -16.26
C ILE A 131 21.33 16.91 -15.13
N ARG A 132 20.93 16.45 -13.94
CA ARG A 132 20.68 17.34 -12.79
C ARG A 132 21.96 17.73 -12.06
N LYS A 133 23.00 16.90 -12.15
CA LYS A 133 24.26 17.06 -11.41
C LYS A 133 24.03 17.17 -9.90
N ASP A 134 23.10 16.36 -9.42
CA ASP A 134 22.71 16.37 -8.02
C ASP A 134 23.85 15.84 -7.15
N PRO A 135 24.30 16.57 -6.10
CA PRO A 135 25.31 16.08 -5.18
C PRO A 135 25.03 14.67 -4.65
N VAL A 136 23.75 14.35 -4.36
CA VAL A 136 23.37 13.05 -3.76
C VAL A 136 23.56 11.87 -4.71
N SER A 137 23.72 12.13 -6.00
CA SER A 137 23.90 11.11 -7.03
C SER A 137 25.37 10.74 -7.30
N HIS A 138 26.33 11.42 -6.67
CA HIS A 138 27.76 11.17 -6.84
C HIS A 138 28.23 9.98 -5.97
N ILE A 139 27.65 8.81 -6.25
CA ILE A 139 27.89 7.57 -5.52
C ILE A 139 29.34 7.08 -5.65
N SER A 140 29.84 6.48 -4.57
CA SER A 140 31.17 5.86 -4.53
C SER A 140 31.13 4.52 -3.79
N PHE A 141 32.11 3.65 -4.05
CA PHE A 141 32.23 2.39 -3.30
C PHE A 141 32.36 2.61 -1.79
N LYS A 142 32.97 3.74 -1.38
CA LYS A 142 33.07 4.11 0.03
C LYS A 142 31.68 4.29 0.65
N ASN A 143 30.79 5.02 -0.03
CA ASN A 143 29.43 5.24 0.44
C ASN A 143 28.68 3.92 0.54
N PHE A 144 28.75 3.09 -0.51
CA PHE A 144 28.12 1.76 -0.52
C PHE A 144 28.54 0.91 0.68
N PHE A 145 29.85 0.74 0.92
CA PHE A 145 30.33 -0.06 2.05
C PHE A 145 29.99 0.56 3.41
N SER A 146 29.86 1.88 3.51
CA SER A 146 29.37 2.50 4.75
C SER A 146 27.88 2.24 5.00
N HIS A 147 27.05 2.21 3.96
CA HIS A 147 25.61 2.01 4.07
C HIS A 147 25.22 0.57 4.42
N LEU A 148 26.13 -0.40 4.19
CA LEU A 148 25.95 -1.79 4.64
C LEU A 148 25.94 -1.94 6.17
N LYS A 149 26.41 -0.94 6.92
CA LYS A 149 26.38 -0.96 8.39
C LYS A 149 24.99 -0.54 8.85
N PHE A 150 24.32 -1.38 9.66
CA PHE A 150 23.02 -1.03 10.24
C PHE A 150 23.03 0.30 11.02
N SER A 151 24.16 0.68 11.62
CA SER A 151 24.30 1.97 12.31
C SER A 151 24.26 3.19 11.39
N ALA A 152 24.38 3.01 10.06
CA ALA A 152 24.24 4.07 9.08
C ALA A 152 22.78 4.36 8.73
N TRP A 153 21.84 3.50 9.13
CA TRP A 153 20.43 3.62 8.75
C TRP A 153 19.72 4.67 9.60
N THR A 154 19.04 5.59 8.94
CA THR A 154 18.32 6.71 9.58
C THR A 154 16.85 6.73 9.21
N TRP A 155 16.10 7.62 9.86
CA TRP A 155 14.74 7.91 9.44
C TRP A 155 14.74 9.14 8.55
N ASP A 156 14.25 8.97 7.34
CA ASP A 156 14.27 9.98 6.30
C ASP A 156 13.52 11.26 6.69
N ASP A 157 14.00 12.40 6.25
CA ASP A 157 13.50 13.74 6.53
C ASP A 157 12.76 14.39 5.34
N ASN A 158 12.50 13.62 4.27
CA ASN A 158 11.76 14.08 3.11
C ASN A 158 10.29 14.48 3.37
N LEU A 159 9.74 15.19 2.38
CA LEU A 159 8.34 15.54 2.27
C LEU A 159 7.42 14.31 2.37
N PHE A 160 6.28 14.51 3.03
CA PHE A 160 5.29 13.46 3.27
C PHE A 160 4.85 12.74 1.99
N ALA A 161 4.61 13.46 0.90
CA ALA A 161 4.18 12.85 -0.36
C ALA A 161 5.28 12.00 -1.01
N THR A 162 6.54 12.37 -0.87
CA THR A 162 7.67 11.55 -1.32
C THR A 162 7.62 10.21 -0.60
N ASN A 163 7.61 10.23 0.73
CA ASN A 163 7.72 9.02 1.54
C ASN A 163 6.47 8.14 1.49
N GLN A 164 5.29 8.75 1.52
CA GLN A 164 4.04 8.00 1.67
C GLN A 164 3.37 7.62 0.36
N ILE A 165 3.76 8.17 -0.80
CA ILE A 165 3.22 7.74 -2.09
C ILE A 165 4.26 7.57 -3.21
N ALA A 166 5.30 8.41 -3.30
CA ALA A 166 6.30 8.26 -4.36
C ALA A 166 7.12 6.97 -4.19
N HIS A 167 7.57 6.65 -2.98
CA HIS A 167 8.27 5.39 -2.67
C HIS A 167 7.41 4.14 -2.97
N PRO A 168 6.18 4.00 -2.46
CA PRO A 168 5.27 2.91 -2.85
C PRO A 168 5.04 2.85 -4.37
N TYR A 169 4.82 4.00 -5.02
CA TYR A 169 4.63 4.05 -6.47
C TYR A 169 5.87 3.57 -7.23
N HIS A 170 7.07 3.93 -6.77
CA HIS A 170 8.32 3.46 -7.36
C HIS A 170 8.53 1.96 -7.14
N GLY A 171 8.28 1.48 -5.92
CA GLY A 171 8.38 0.06 -5.56
C GLY A 171 7.48 -0.84 -6.41
N GLN A 172 6.33 -0.35 -6.85
CA GLN A 172 5.47 -1.09 -7.79
C GLN A 172 6.22 -1.49 -9.07
N PHE A 173 7.19 -0.70 -9.54
CA PHE A 173 7.94 -1.01 -10.75
C PHE A 173 8.91 -2.16 -10.51
N TYR A 174 9.59 -2.21 -9.35
CA TYR A 174 10.38 -3.38 -8.97
C TYR A 174 9.54 -4.64 -8.87
N PHE A 175 8.34 -4.52 -8.30
CA PHE A 175 7.40 -5.64 -8.24
C PHE A 175 7.01 -6.10 -9.66
N ASN A 176 6.60 -5.15 -10.50
CA ASN A 176 6.05 -5.44 -11.82
C ASN A 176 7.08 -5.84 -12.88
N SER A 177 8.36 -5.53 -12.72
CA SER A 177 9.42 -6.05 -13.57
C SER A 177 9.56 -7.57 -13.46
N PHE A 178 9.32 -8.13 -12.26
CA PHE A 178 9.27 -9.58 -12.06
C PHE A 178 7.87 -10.14 -12.31
N ARG A 179 6.82 -9.50 -11.77
CA ARG A 179 5.46 -10.02 -11.87
C ARG A 179 4.97 -10.13 -13.31
N SER A 180 5.30 -9.15 -14.15
CA SER A 180 4.97 -9.15 -15.60
C SER A 180 5.86 -10.08 -16.43
N ASN A 181 6.87 -10.69 -15.82
CA ASN A 181 7.76 -11.71 -16.40
C ASN A 181 7.54 -13.11 -15.78
N ASN A 182 6.31 -13.36 -15.32
CA ASN A 182 5.79 -14.66 -14.85
C ASN A 182 6.36 -15.15 -13.51
N PHE A 183 6.92 -14.26 -12.69
CA PHE A 183 7.28 -14.59 -11.32
C PHE A 183 6.05 -14.58 -10.41
N SER A 184 6.11 -15.37 -9.35
CA SER A 184 5.04 -15.40 -8.34
C SER A 184 4.98 -14.10 -7.53
N PHE A 185 3.87 -13.89 -6.83
CA PHE A 185 3.70 -12.78 -5.88
C PHE A 185 4.90 -12.64 -4.95
N LEU A 186 5.26 -13.72 -4.23
CA LEU A 186 6.36 -13.67 -3.26
C LEU A 186 7.72 -13.40 -3.90
N GLN A 187 8.00 -13.99 -5.07
CA GLN A 187 9.26 -13.71 -5.79
C GLN A 187 9.36 -12.24 -6.22
N SER A 188 8.23 -11.66 -6.63
CA SER A 188 8.15 -10.24 -7.03
C SER A 188 8.24 -9.31 -5.82
N THR A 189 7.69 -9.70 -4.67
CA THR A 189 7.89 -9.01 -3.38
C THR A 189 9.35 -9.01 -2.97
N LEU A 190 10.04 -10.15 -3.05
CA LEU A 190 11.48 -10.23 -2.73
C LEU A 190 12.32 -9.36 -3.67
N ALA A 191 11.98 -9.31 -4.95
CA ALA A 191 12.63 -8.41 -5.90
C ALA A 191 12.38 -6.93 -5.56
N THR A 192 11.20 -6.60 -5.01
CA THR A 192 10.88 -5.24 -4.55
C THR A 192 11.72 -4.84 -3.35
N VAL A 193 11.85 -5.73 -2.37
CA VAL A 193 12.73 -5.54 -1.20
C VAL A 193 14.19 -5.38 -1.63
N ALA A 194 14.68 -6.26 -2.52
CA ALA A 194 16.03 -6.15 -3.06
C ALA A 194 16.23 -4.84 -3.83
N GLY A 195 15.19 -4.40 -4.57
CA GLY A 195 15.14 -3.12 -5.30
C GLY A 195 15.41 -1.96 -4.38
N SER A 196 14.57 -1.82 -3.37
CA SER A 196 14.70 -0.77 -2.37
C SER A 196 16.04 -0.84 -1.64
N TYR A 197 16.45 -2.02 -1.17
CA TYR A 197 17.72 -2.16 -0.46
C TYR A 197 18.93 -1.71 -1.29
N ILE A 198 18.96 -2.05 -2.58
CA ILE A 198 20.04 -1.64 -3.48
C ILE A 198 20.01 -0.14 -3.75
N TRP A 199 18.83 0.46 -3.89
CA TRP A 199 18.68 1.92 -3.98
C TRP A 199 19.25 2.61 -2.72
N GLU A 200 18.76 2.23 -1.54
CA GLU A 200 19.16 2.86 -0.27
C GLU A 200 20.67 2.72 -0.01
N THR A 201 21.26 1.58 -0.38
CA THR A 201 22.67 1.32 -0.08
C THR A 201 23.62 1.81 -1.16
N ALA A 202 23.19 1.87 -2.43
CA ALA A 202 24.08 2.11 -3.57
C ALA A 202 23.59 3.18 -4.57
N GLY A 203 22.37 3.68 -4.41
CA GLY A 203 21.73 4.65 -5.31
C GLY A 203 22.07 6.10 -4.99
N GLU A 204 22.34 6.40 -3.72
CA GLU A 204 22.54 7.76 -3.22
C GLU A 204 23.75 7.86 -2.27
N THR A 205 24.27 9.07 -2.06
CA THR A 205 25.33 9.34 -1.09
C THR A 205 24.81 9.54 0.33
N GLU A 206 23.51 9.77 0.46
CA GLU A 206 22.84 9.99 1.75
C GLU A 206 22.67 8.68 2.52
N PRO A 207 22.56 8.75 3.86
CA PRO A 207 22.37 7.56 4.67
C PRO A 207 21.09 6.81 4.28
N PRO A 208 21.10 5.47 4.27
CA PRO A 208 19.94 4.66 3.90
C PRO A 208 18.76 4.85 4.88
N SER A 209 17.54 4.82 4.36
CA SER A 209 16.34 5.18 5.09
C SER A 209 15.47 3.97 5.48
N ILE A 210 15.20 3.84 6.78
CA ILE A 210 14.42 2.73 7.35
C ILE A 210 12.98 2.74 6.82
N ASN A 211 12.33 3.91 6.81
CA ASN A 211 10.98 4.06 6.30
C ASN A 211 10.89 3.76 4.81
N ASP A 212 11.91 4.09 4.01
CA ASP A 212 11.83 3.95 2.56
C ASP A 212 11.96 2.50 2.12
N ILE A 213 12.72 1.68 2.85
CA ILE A 213 12.62 0.22 2.71
C ILE A 213 11.17 -0.25 2.93
N VAL A 214 10.51 0.20 3.98
CA VAL A 214 9.14 -0.26 4.29
C VAL A 214 8.15 0.24 3.24
N ASN A 215 8.15 1.53 2.94
CA ASN A 215 7.23 2.18 2.01
C ASN A 215 7.40 1.65 0.58
N THR A 216 8.65 1.58 0.09
CA THR A 216 8.96 1.06 -1.24
C THR A 216 8.66 -0.43 -1.34
N SER A 217 8.93 -1.21 -0.29
CA SER A 217 8.74 -2.66 -0.36
C SER A 217 7.29 -3.08 -0.13
N PHE A 218 6.72 -2.76 1.03
CA PHE A 218 5.39 -3.21 1.42
C PHE A 218 4.32 -2.48 0.62
N GLY A 219 4.36 -1.15 0.60
CA GLY A 219 3.47 -0.31 -0.21
C GLY A 219 3.63 -0.61 -1.70
N GLY A 220 4.86 -0.74 -2.19
CA GLY A 220 5.12 -1.08 -3.59
C GLY A 220 4.64 -2.46 -4.00
N THR A 221 4.72 -3.46 -3.12
CA THR A 221 4.12 -4.78 -3.36
C THR A 221 2.60 -4.69 -3.49
N ILE A 222 1.94 -3.92 -2.60
CA ILE A 222 0.48 -3.76 -2.63
C ILE A 222 0.03 -3.09 -3.91
N LEU A 223 0.64 -1.95 -4.25
CA LEU A 223 0.31 -1.23 -5.48
C LEU A 223 0.66 -2.06 -6.72
N GLY A 224 1.79 -2.77 -6.70
CA GLY A 224 2.28 -3.57 -7.80
C GLY A 224 1.37 -4.74 -8.16
N GLU A 225 0.94 -5.56 -7.18
CA GLU A 225 0.03 -6.68 -7.46
C GLU A 225 -1.36 -6.19 -7.89
N MET A 226 -1.87 -5.13 -7.27
CA MET A 226 -3.13 -4.50 -7.65
C MET A 226 -3.09 -4.05 -9.12
N THR A 227 -2.07 -3.29 -9.52
CA THR A 227 -1.95 -2.81 -10.90
C THR A 227 -1.70 -3.94 -11.89
N HIS A 228 -0.93 -4.97 -11.51
CA HIS A 228 -0.77 -6.19 -12.30
C HIS A 228 -2.11 -6.85 -12.61
N ARG A 229 -2.89 -7.18 -11.57
CA ARG A 229 -4.17 -7.87 -11.74
C ARG A 229 -5.18 -7.05 -12.53
N LEU A 230 -5.27 -5.75 -12.26
CA LEU A 230 -6.19 -4.87 -12.99
C LEU A 230 -5.80 -4.72 -14.47
N SER A 231 -4.51 -4.58 -14.78
CA SER A 231 -3.99 -4.52 -16.15
C SER A 231 -4.28 -5.83 -16.90
N GLN A 232 -4.04 -6.98 -16.27
CA GLN A 232 -4.29 -8.29 -16.86
C GLN A 232 -5.78 -8.56 -17.09
N HIS A 233 -6.64 -8.20 -16.14
CA HIS A 233 -8.09 -8.29 -16.27
C HIS A 233 -8.59 -7.53 -17.50
N LEU A 234 -8.17 -6.28 -17.66
CA LEU A 234 -8.55 -5.46 -18.81
C LEU A 234 -8.13 -6.10 -20.15
N LEU A 235 -6.92 -6.65 -20.20
CA LEU A 235 -6.36 -7.29 -21.39
C LEU A 235 -6.93 -8.68 -21.67
N ALA A 236 -7.45 -9.38 -20.65
CA ALA A 236 -8.09 -10.68 -20.81
C ALA A 236 -9.46 -10.56 -21.51
N ARG A 237 -10.12 -9.39 -21.41
CA ARG A 237 -11.42 -9.17 -22.04
C ARG A 237 -11.31 -9.18 -23.59
N PRO A 238 -12.20 -9.91 -24.31
CA PRO A 238 -12.22 -9.99 -25.77
C PRO A 238 -12.18 -8.64 -26.47
N SER A 239 -11.50 -8.58 -27.62
CA SER A 239 -11.40 -7.37 -28.43
C SER A 239 -11.72 -7.70 -29.88
N VAL A 240 -12.88 -7.27 -30.36
CA VAL A 240 -13.38 -7.59 -31.71
C VAL A 240 -12.60 -6.82 -32.77
N THR A 241 -12.20 -5.58 -32.46
CA THR A 241 -11.44 -4.72 -33.37
C THR A 241 -10.05 -4.37 -32.82
N LYS A 242 -9.10 -4.06 -33.72
CA LYS A 242 -7.78 -3.54 -33.33
C LYS A 242 -7.87 -2.22 -32.56
N GLY A 243 -8.83 -1.36 -32.90
CA GLY A 243 -9.07 -0.10 -32.18
C GLY A 243 -9.48 -0.34 -30.73
N GLN A 244 -10.40 -1.27 -30.48
CA GLN A 244 -10.77 -1.68 -29.12
C GLN A 244 -9.58 -2.25 -28.36
N ARG A 245 -8.79 -3.11 -29.03
CA ARG A 245 -7.59 -3.69 -28.42
C ARG A 245 -6.59 -2.61 -28.03
N ASN A 246 -6.27 -1.69 -28.93
CA ASN A 246 -5.31 -0.61 -28.65
C ASN A 246 -5.74 0.29 -27.49
N LYS A 247 -7.04 0.60 -27.35
CA LYS A 247 -7.54 1.35 -26.18
C LYS A 247 -7.29 0.60 -24.86
N LYS A 248 -7.51 -0.72 -24.85
CA LYS A 248 -7.22 -1.57 -23.69
C LYS A 248 -5.72 -1.66 -23.41
N GLU A 249 -4.89 -1.77 -24.44
CA GLU A 249 -3.42 -1.80 -24.30
C GLU A 249 -2.90 -0.48 -23.71
N ILE A 250 -3.39 0.67 -24.18
CA ILE A 250 -3.04 1.97 -23.62
C ILE A 250 -3.45 2.04 -22.15
N LEU A 251 -4.72 1.77 -21.83
CA LEU A 251 -5.20 1.84 -20.44
C LEU A 251 -4.48 0.83 -19.54
N ALA A 252 -4.22 -0.38 -20.02
CA ALA A 252 -3.47 -1.40 -19.29
C ALA A 252 -2.00 -1.01 -19.04
N MET A 253 -1.38 -0.29 -19.98
CA MET A 253 -0.04 0.28 -19.83
C MET A 253 -0.03 1.45 -18.84
N LEU A 254 -1.07 2.28 -18.80
CA LEU A 254 -1.18 3.34 -17.79
C LEU A 254 -1.30 2.77 -16.38
N ILE A 255 -2.00 1.64 -16.23
CA ILE A 255 -2.17 0.95 -14.95
C ILE A 255 -0.88 0.20 -14.58
N ASN A 256 -0.32 -0.60 -15.48
CA ASN A 256 0.92 -1.34 -15.28
C ASN A 256 1.89 -1.09 -16.45
N PRO A 257 2.79 -0.11 -16.30
CA PRO A 257 3.72 0.25 -17.36
C PRO A 257 4.68 -0.85 -17.76
N MET A 258 5.16 -1.66 -16.81
CA MET A 258 6.09 -2.75 -17.09
C MET A 258 5.44 -3.82 -17.96
N ASN A 259 4.18 -4.16 -17.68
CA ASN A 259 3.41 -5.07 -18.55
C ASN A 259 3.21 -4.48 -19.95
N GLY A 260 2.86 -3.20 -20.05
CA GLY A 260 2.68 -2.51 -21.33
C GLY A 260 3.96 -2.48 -22.18
N LEU A 261 5.10 -2.11 -21.57
CA LEU A 261 6.43 -2.21 -22.18
C LEU A 261 6.69 -3.65 -22.62
N ASN A 262 6.31 -4.62 -21.79
CA ASN A 262 6.63 -6.00 -22.09
C ASN A 262 5.90 -6.54 -23.30
N ARG A 263 4.62 -6.20 -23.39
CA ARG A 263 3.78 -6.51 -24.55
C ARG A 263 4.24 -5.80 -25.81
N LEU A 264 4.78 -4.58 -25.70
CA LEU A 264 5.38 -3.86 -26.81
C LEU A 264 6.62 -4.60 -27.35
N LEU A 265 7.56 -4.92 -26.48
CA LEU A 265 8.81 -5.61 -26.84
C LEU A 265 8.56 -7.04 -27.36
N ASP A 266 7.53 -7.72 -26.85
CA ASP A 266 7.13 -9.05 -27.33
C ASP A 266 6.39 -9.01 -28.68
N GLY A 267 6.09 -7.83 -29.23
CA GLY A 267 5.21 -7.70 -30.39
C GLY A 267 3.77 -8.18 -30.13
N ARG A 268 3.34 -8.24 -28.86
CA ARG A 268 1.99 -8.65 -28.45
C ARG A 268 0.98 -7.49 -28.50
N TRP A 269 1.47 -6.26 -28.59
CA TRP A 269 0.62 -5.06 -28.63
C TRP A 269 -0.36 -5.09 -29.80
N GLY A 270 -1.64 -4.82 -29.54
CA GLY A 270 -2.65 -4.76 -30.58
C GLY A 270 -3.15 -6.13 -31.08
N ASN A 271 -2.62 -7.24 -30.55
CA ASN A 271 -3.10 -8.58 -30.86
C ASN A 271 -4.52 -8.79 -30.31
N THR A 272 -5.48 -9.02 -31.21
CA THR A 272 -6.88 -9.24 -30.85
C THR A 272 -7.08 -10.65 -30.29
N THR A 273 -7.72 -10.76 -29.13
CA THR A 273 -8.18 -12.03 -28.56
C THR A 273 -9.64 -12.28 -28.99
N LYS A 274 -9.86 -13.43 -29.64
CA LYS A 274 -11.21 -13.96 -29.95
C LYS A 274 -11.42 -15.21 -29.09
N GLY A 275 -12.56 -15.31 -28.41
CA GLY A 275 -12.89 -16.47 -27.57
C GLY A 275 -13.42 -16.09 -26.18
N ALA A 276 -13.74 -17.11 -25.38
CA ALA A 276 -14.25 -16.94 -24.02
C ALA A 276 -13.20 -16.30 -23.09
N VAL A 277 -13.66 -15.40 -22.22
CA VAL A 277 -12.88 -14.82 -21.14
C VAL A 277 -12.43 -15.97 -20.24
N VAL A 278 -11.12 -16.18 -20.06
CA VAL A 278 -10.63 -17.23 -19.14
C VAL A 278 -10.30 -16.66 -17.74
N ASP A 279 -10.60 -15.38 -17.55
CA ASP A 279 -10.53 -14.65 -16.27
C ASP A 279 -11.94 -14.42 -15.72
N SER A 280 -12.29 -15.16 -14.67
CA SER A 280 -13.58 -15.09 -13.98
C SER A 280 -13.72 -13.88 -13.06
N SER A 281 -12.67 -13.09 -12.87
CA SER A 281 -12.74 -11.94 -11.97
C SER A 281 -13.76 -10.91 -12.46
N LEU A 282 -14.44 -10.29 -11.51
CA LEU A 282 -15.41 -9.22 -11.71
C LEU A 282 -14.85 -7.93 -11.15
N VAL A 283 -14.97 -6.85 -11.91
CA VAL A 283 -14.55 -5.52 -11.49
C VAL A 283 -15.74 -4.58 -11.47
N HIS A 284 -16.15 -4.19 -10.27
CA HIS A 284 -17.13 -3.12 -10.10
C HIS A 284 -16.39 -1.80 -9.93
N THR A 285 -16.74 -0.82 -10.75
CA THR A 285 -16.16 0.52 -10.72
C THR A 285 -17.25 1.55 -10.51
N GLU A 286 -17.07 2.42 -9.52
CA GLU A 286 -17.87 3.61 -9.29
C GLU A 286 -16.98 4.84 -9.52
N VAL A 287 -17.34 5.65 -10.51
CA VAL A 287 -16.70 6.94 -10.78
C VAL A 287 -17.60 8.04 -10.25
N GLU A 288 -17.06 8.89 -9.39
CA GLU A 288 -17.75 10.01 -8.76
C GLU A 288 -17.14 11.33 -9.23
N LEU A 289 -18.00 12.30 -9.53
CA LEU A 289 -17.65 13.72 -9.63
C LEU A 289 -18.51 14.47 -8.63
N GLY A 290 -17.88 15.18 -7.70
CA GLY A 290 -18.59 15.75 -6.57
C GLY A 290 -17.99 17.04 -6.03
N ILE A 291 -18.77 17.65 -5.16
CA ILE A 291 -18.35 18.78 -4.33
C ILE A 291 -18.23 18.28 -2.88
N ARG A 292 -17.22 18.78 -2.18
CA ARG A 292 -17.04 18.54 -0.75
C ARG A 292 -16.96 19.87 -0.01
N ARG A 293 -17.56 19.90 1.18
CA ARG A 293 -17.41 20.99 2.14
C ARG A 293 -16.76 20.43 3.40
N PHE A 294 -15.69 21.05 3.84
CA PHE A 294 -14.92 20.63 5.01
C PHE A 294 -14.49 21.84 5.84
N ASP A 295 -14.25 21.61 7.13
CA ASP A 295 -13.67 22.61 8.02
C ASP A 295 -12.41 22.05 8.70
N ALA A 296 -11.39 22.89 8.82
CA ALA A 296 -10.10 22.60 9.42
C ALA A 296 -9.73 23.57 10.56
N LYS A 297 -10.59 24.56 10.89
CA LYS A 297 -10.26 25.64 11.83
C LYS A 297 -11.29 25.87 12.94
N GLU A 298 -12.60 25.82 12.68
CA GLU A 298 -13.61 26.39 13.60
C GLU A 298 -14.78 25.46 13.99
N HIS A 299 -14.72 24.16 13.63
CA HIS A 299 -15.78 23.16 13.87
C HIS A 299 -17.18 23.55 13.33
N ASP A 300 -17.26 24.45 12.35
CA ASP A 300 -18.50 24.89 11.69
C ASP A 300 -18.42 24.70 10.16
N VAL A 301 -18.73 23.47 9.72
CA VAL A 301 -18.78 23.12 8.31
C VAL A 301 -19.82 23.95 7.55
N LEU A 302 -20.94 24.32 8.18
CA LEU A 302 -22.05 24.95 7.47
C LEU A 302 -21.74 26.42 7.16
N ASN A 303 -21.31 27.22 8.13
CA ASN A 303 -21.11 28.65 7.92
C ASN A 303 -19.67 29.01 7.54
N ARG A 304 -18.66 28.24 7.98
CA ARG A 304 -17.24 28.58 7.82
C ARG A 304 -16.43 27.58 6.98
N GLY A 305 -17.03 26.45 6.59
CA GLY A 305 -16.37 25.44 5.76
C GLY A 305 -15.91 25.95 4.39
N LYS A 306 -14.84 25.34 3.87
CA LYS A 306 -14.33 25.54 2.50
C LYS A 306 -15.00 24.56 1.55
N ASN A 307 -15.20 24.99 0.30
CA ASN A 307 -15.72 24.14 -0.76
C ASN A 307 -14.58 23.69 -1.68
N ASP A 308 -14.63 22.45 -2.14
CA ASP A 308 -13.67 21.90 -3.08
C ASP A 308 -14.36 20.90 -4.02
N ILE A 309 -13.83 20.75 -5.22
CA ILE A 309 -14.32 19.80 -6.22
C ILE A 309 -13.39 18.59 -6.20
N TYR A 310 -13.98 17.39 -6.30
CA TYR A 310 -13.21 16.15 -6.36
C TYR A 310 -13.75 15.20 -7.41
N ALA A 311 -12.85 14.38 -7.93
CA ALA A 311 -13.18 13.17 -8.68
C ALA A 311 -12.69 11.96 -7.90
N ARG A 312 -13.47 10.89 -7.86
CA ARG A 312 -13.11 9.67 -7.14
C ARG A 312 -13.41 8.44 -7.98
N ILE A 313 -12.50 7.48 -7.93
CA ILE A 313 -12.70 6.14 -8.47
C ILE A 313 -12.69 5.18 -7.29
N LYS A 314 -13.80 4.46 -7.11
CA LYS A 314 -13.85 3.28 -6.25
C LYS A 314 -13.91 2.06 -7.12
N LEU A 315 -13.07 1.08 -6.82
CA LEU A 315 -12.99 -0.15 -7.56
C LEU A 315 -13.01 -1.33 -6.58
N ILE A 316 -13.88 -2.30 -6.85
CA ILE A 316 -13.91 -3.58 -6.16
C ILE A 316 -13.60 -4.66 -7.18
N TYR A 317 -12.42 -5.27 -7.03
CA TYR A 317 -11.99 -6.46 -7.75
C TYR A 317 -12.33 -7.68 -6.90
N ASN A 318 -12.95 -8.69 -7.50
CA ASN A 318 -13.29 -9.93 -6.83
C ASN A 318 -13.10 -11.11 -7.79
N ASN A 319 -12.45 -12.16 -7.33
CA ASN A 319 -12.35 -13.42 -8.04
C ASN A 319 -13.22 -14.48 -7.35
N ASP A 320 -14.08 -15.15 -8.11
CA ASP A 320 -15.23 -15.94 -7.64
C ASP A 320 -14.92 -17.20 -6.78
N ASP A 321 -13.66 -17.48 -6.43
CA ASP A 321 -13.38 -18.57 -5.46
C ASP A 321 -13.97 -18.22 -4.09
N VAL A 322 -15.00 -18.98 -3.71
CA VAL A 322 -15.83 -18.75 -2.53
C VAL A 322 -15.15 -19.26 -1.26
N ASP A 323 -14.28 -20.26 -1.36
CA ASP A 323 -13.83 -21.04 -0.22
C ASP A 323 -12.38 -20.72 0.19
N LYS A 324 -11.52 -20.35 -0.77
CA LYS A 324 -10.13 -19.98 -0.49
C LYS A 324 -9.72 -18.76 -1.29
N LYS A 325 -9.13 -17.78 -0.59
CA LYS A 325 -8.56 -16.59 -1.22
C LYS A 325 -7.05 -16.67 -1.28
N LYS A 326 -6.48 -16.46 -2.46
CA LYS A 326 -5.05 -16.24 -2.70
C LYS A 326 -4.74 -14.72 -2.62
N PRO A 327 -3.46 -14.33 -2.55
CA PRO A 327 -3.10 -12.92 -2.50
C PRO A 327 -3.70 -12.14 -3.67
N PHE A 328 -4.42 -11.08 -3.34
CA PHE A 328 -5.11 -10.12 -4.23
C PHE A 328 -6.22 -10.72 -5.11
N ASP A 329 -6.83 -11.83 -4.69
CA ASP A 329 -8.06 -12.31 -5.33
C ASP A 329 -9.24 -11.35 -5.10
N ASP A 330 -9.30 -10.72 -3.92
CA ASP A 330 -10.23 -9.63 -3.64
C ASP A 330 -9.43 -8.38 -3.28
N PHE A 331 -9.71 -7.25 -3.92
CA PHE A 331 -9.18 -5.97 -3.45
C PHE A 331 -10.14 -4.81 -3.71
N PHE A 332 -10.06 -3.83 -2.82
CA PHE A 332 -10.72 -2.55 -2.92
C PHE A 332 -9.68 -1.47 -3.17
N LEU A 333 -9.99 -0.55 -4.10
CA LEU A 333 -9.24 0.67 -4.35
C LEU A 333 -10.19 1.86 -4.18
N ASN A 334 -9.74 2.86 -3.42
CA ASN A 334 -10.26 4.22 -3.44
C ASN A 334 -9.16 5.15 -3.92
N LEU A 335 -9.38 5.81 -5.06
CA LEU A 335 -8.51 6.86 -5.58
C LEU A 335 -9.32 8.16 -5.65
N GLU A 336 -8.89 9.18 -4.93
CA GLU A 336 -9.50 10.51 -4.97
C GLU A 336 -8.48 11.53 -5.49
N ILE A 337 -8.90 12.35 -6.44
CA ILE A 337 -8.20 13.56 -6.86
C ILE A 337 -9.08 14.77 -6.54
N GLY A 338 -8.47 15.88 -6.14
CA GLY A 338 -9.20 17.11 -5.83
C GLY A 338 -8.52 18.35 -6.37
N SER A 339 -9.23 19.47 -6.30
CA SER A 339 -8.73 20.78 -6.70
C SER A 339 -8.12 21.58 -5.54
N ASP A 340 -7.85 20.95 -4.40
CA ASP A 340 -7.22 21.63 -3.28
C ASP A 340 -5.74 21.95 -3.58
N ASP A 341 -5.25 23.04 -2.99
CA ASP A 341 -3.88 23.54 -3.22
C ASP A 341 -2.80 22.61 -2.61
N SER A 342 -3.18 21.56 -1.88
CA SER A 342 -2.23 20.70 -1.18
C SER A 342 -1.67 19.61 -2.09
N SER A 343 -2.51 18.85 -2.81
CA SER A 343 -2.09 17.83 -3.78
C SER A 343 -3.15 17.57 -4.85
N ILE A 344 -2.71 17.15 -6.04
CA ILE A 344 -3.62 16.60 -7.06
C ILE A 344 -4.25 15.29 -6.58
N VAL A 345 -3.47 14.40 -5.95
CA VAL A 345 -3.94 13.12 -5.40
C VAL A 345 -4.27 13.29 -3.93
N ASN A 346 -5.56 13.21 -3.61
CA ASN A 346 -6.07 13.45 -2.26
C ASN A 346 -6.12 12.19 -1.40
N ALA A 347 -6.42 11.05 -2.01
CA ALA A 347 -6.44 9.78 -1.28
C ALA A 347 -6.10 8.60 -2.19
N VAL A 348 -5.35 7.66 -1.64
CA VAL A 348 -5.16 6.32 -2.19
C VAL A 348 -5.35 5.33 -1.05
N ASN A 349 -6.44 4.56 -1.08
CA ASN A 349 -6.67 3.50 -0.11
C ASN A 349 -6.79 2.17 -0.85
N VAL A 350 -5.95 1.21 -0.51
CA VAL A 350 -5.96 -0.13 -1.10
C VAL A 350 -6.08 -1.16 0.01
N TYR A 351 -7.12 -1.99 -0.05
CA TYR A 351 -7.32 -3.12 0.87
C TYR A 351 -7.40 -4.40 0.05
N ALA A 352 -6.44 -5.30 0.24
CA ALA A 352 -6.29 -6.48 -0.58
C ALA A 352 -6.19 -7.75 0.26
N SER A 353 -6.92 -8.81 -0.11
CA SER A 353 -6.85 -10.09 0.55
C SER A 353 -5.45 -10.71 0.38
N LEU A 354 -4.84 -11.22 1.45
CA LEU A 354 -3.65 -12.06 1.38
C LEU A 354 -4.03 -13.54 1.47
N TYR A 355 -4.98 -13.84 2.35
CA TYR A 355 -5.50 -15.17 2.59
C TYR A 355 -6.91 -15.07 3.16
N GLY A 356 -7.78 -16.02 2.84
CA GLY A 356 -9.12 -16.02 3.41
C GLY A 356 -9.82 -17.36 3.26
N ASN A 357 -10.68 -17.66 4.23
CA ASN A 357 -11.54 -18.84 4.22
C ASN A 357 -12.96 -18.49 4.67
N ARG A 358 -13.90 -19.36 4.32
CA ARG A 358 -15.22 -19.37 4.95
C ARG A 358 -15.08 -19.70 6.43
N ILE A 359 -15.80 -18.95 7.26
CA ILE A 359 -15.90 -19.18 8.72
C ILE A 359 -17.37 -19.21 9.12
N LEU A 360 -17.65 -19.59 10.38
CA LEU A 360 -19.00 -19.52 10.97
C LEU A 360 -20.08 -20.12 10.07
N SER A 361 -19.79 -21.25 9.41
CA SER A 361 -20.66 -21.88 8.42
C SER A 361 -22.03 -22.29 8.95
N ASN A 362 -22.14 -22.44 10.27
CA ASN A 362 -23.35 -22.87 10.97
C ASN A 362 -24.27 -21.69 11.33
N LEU A 363 -23.85 -20.45 11.09
CA LEU A 363 -24.64 -19.25 11.35
C LEU A 363 -25.34 -18.77 10.07
N THR A 364 -26.44 -18.04 10.25
CA THR A 364 -27.18 -17.43 9.14
C THR A 364 -26.34 -16.35 8.45
N GLY A 365 -26.20 -16.45 7.14
CA GLY A 365 -25.43 -15.50 6.34
C GLY A 365 -24.19 -16.16 5.73
N ARG A 366 -23.39 -15.36 5.03
CA ARG A 366 -22.11 -15.78 4.46
C ARG A 366 -20.98 -15.02 5.14
N HIS A 367 -20.23 -15.73 5.97
CA HIS A 367 -19.13 -15.18 6.76
C HIS A 367 -17.78 -15.64 6.20
N ARG A 368 -16.85 -14.70 6.03
CA ARG A 368 -15.48 -14.96 5.58
C ARG A 368 -14.50 -14.29 6.53
N GLY A 369 -13.49 -15.04 6.96
CA GLY A 369 -12.33 -14.51 7.66
C GLY A 369 -11.21 -14.29 6.66
N ILE A 370 -10.74 -13.05 6.53
CA ILE A 370 -9.74 -12.64 5.54
C ILE A 370 -8.60 -11.93 6.25
N VAL A 371 -7.37 -12.43 6.07
CA VAL A 371 -6.15 -11.66 6.30
C VAL A 371 -5.93 -10.77 5.09
N SER A 372 -5.75 -9.46 5.29
CA SER A 372 -5.57 -8.49 4.21
C SER A 372 -4.42 -7.51 4.48
N ALA A 373 -3.78 -7.07 3.40
CA ALA A 373 -2.81 -5.98 3.40
C ALA A 373 -3.52 -4.66 3.09
N HIS A 374 -3.16 -3.62 3.82
CA HIS A 374 -3.77 -2.31 3.73
C HIS A 374 -2.70 -1.26 3.45
N PHE A 375 -3.01 -0.37 2.52
CA PHE A 375 -2.23 0.83 2.23
C PHE A 375 -3.19 2.02 2.26
N ASP A 376 -2.93 2.98 3.13
CA ASP A 376 -3.70 4.20 3.26
C ASP A 376 -2.78 5.40 3.05
N PHE A 377 -3.15 6.26 2.10
CA PHE A 377 -2.57 7.56 1.88
C PHE A 377 -3.71 8.57 1.80
N LEU A 378 -3.63 9.61 2.60
CA LEU A 378 -4.54 10.74 2.60
C LEU A 378 -3.70 12.01 2.65
N ARG A 379 -4.00 12.96 1.77
CA ARG A 379 -3.38 14.28 1.78
C ARG A 379 -4.31 15.29 1.14
N ASN A 380 -4.91 16.13 1.95
CA ASN A 380 -5.70 17.27 1.50
C ASN A 380 -5.35 18.49 2.38
N GLU A 381 -5.94 19.64 2.06
CA GLU A 381 -5.66 20.89 2.78
C GLU A 381 -5.96 20.79 4.29
N ALA A 382 -6.94 19.98 4.69
CA ALA A 382 -7.32 19.83 6.09
C ALA A 382 -6.39 18.87 6.86
N PHE A 383 -6.04 17.74 6.24
CA PHE A 383 -5.41 16.63 6.93
C PHE A 383 -4.59 15.75 5.99
N TYR A 384 -3.49 15.20 6.50
CA TYR A 384 -2.68 14.21 5.81
C TYR A 384 -2.30 13.07 6.75
N TYR A 385 -2.18 11.85 6.22
CA TYR A 385 -1.92 10.63 6.98
C TYR A 385 -1.53 9.49 6.05
N GLY A 386 -0.52 8.71 6.46
CA GLY A 386 -0.04 7.55 5.73
C GLY A 386 0.02 6.34 6.66
N SER A 387 -0.42 5.17 6.21
CA SER A 387 -0.22 3.94 6.96
C SER A 387 -0.24 2.67 6.13
N GLN A 388 0.46 1.67 6.63
CA GLN A 388 0.53 0.33 6.08
C GLN A 388 0.25 -0.69 7.18
N SER A 389 -0.74 -1.56 6.99
CA SER A 389 -1.14 -2.54 8.02
C SER A 389 -1.49 -3.91 7.45
N ILE A 390 -1.49 -4.92 8.33
CA ILE A 390 -1.99 -6.25 8.05
C ILE A 390 -3.14 -6.52 9.01
N ASN A 391 -4.33 -6.78 8.47
CA ASN A 391 -5.53 -6.92 9.27
C ASN A 391 -6.15 -8.31 9.12
N TYR A 392 -6.79 -8.79 10.18
CA TYR A 392 -7.75 -9.88 10.09
C TYR A 392 -9.16 -9.30 10.11
N ASN A 393 -9.94 -9.60 9.08
CA ASN A 393 -11.26 -9.04 8.84
C ASN A 393 -12.31 -10.14 8.71
N ILE A 394 -13.42 -9.95 9.41
CA ILE A 394 -14.63 -10.78 9.30
C ILE A 394 -15.63 -10.04 8.42
N PHE A 395 -15.85 -10.58 7.22
CA PHE A 395 -16.85 -10.11 6.28
C PHE A 395 -18.11 -10.95 6.41
N SER A 396 -19.25 -10.34 6.71
CA SER A 396 -20.54 -11.04 6.80
C SER A 396 -21.54 -10.47 5.81
N ASN A 397 -22.21 -11.33 5.06
CA ASN A 397 -23.27 -10.95 4.14
C ASN A 397 -24.57 -11.65 4.52
N TYR A 398 -25.60 -10.87 4.81
CA TYR A 398 -26.93 -11.34 5.14
C TYR A 398 -27.91 -10.94 4.04
N ASN A 399 -28.72 -11.89 3.57
CA ASN A 399 -29.83 -11.59 2.67
C ASN A 399 -31.10 -11.47 3.53
N ILE A 400 -31.72 -10.30 3.52
CA ILE A 400 -32.93 -9.99 4.27
C ILE A 400 -34.08 -9.93 3.25
N GLY A 401 -34.83 -11.04 3.12
CA GLY A 401 -35.78 -11.20 2.02
C GLY A 401 -35.09 -11.24 0.64
N THR A 402 -35.80 -10.84 -0.41
CA THR A 402 -35.32 -10.96 -1.81
C THR A 402 -34.66 -9.71 -2.35
N ARG A 403 -34.85 -8.54 -1.72
CA ARG A 403 -34.42 -7.23 -2.24
C ARG A 403 -33.52 -6.45 -1.30
N THR A 404 -33.17 -7.00 -0.14
CA THR A 404 -32.34 -6.32 0.85
C THR A 404 -31.15 -7.20 1.22
N LYS A 405 -29.96 -6.58 1.22
CA LYS A 405 -28.69 -7.22 1.61
C LYS A 405 -28.02 -6.34 2.65
N LEU A 406 -27.58 -6.93 3.75
CA LEU A 406 -26.73 -6.30 4.74
C LEU A 406 -25.32 -6.90 4.64
N SER A 407 -24.32 -6.05 4.44
CA SER A 407 -22.91 -6.43 4.45
C SER A 407 -22.24 -5.77 5.64
N THR A 408 -21.54 -6.54 6.46
CA THR A 408 -20.76 -6.01 7.58
C THR A 408 -19.31 -6.45 7.48
N ILE A 409 -18.43 -5.59 7.99
CA ILE A 409 -16.99 -5.82 8.11
C ILE A 409 -16.63 -5.47 9.55
N LEU A 410 -15.92 -6.36 10.23
CA LEU A 410 -15.26 -6.05 11.49
C LEU A 410 -13.86 -6.64 11.43
N GLY A 411 -12.85 -5.84 11.73
CA GLY A 411 -11.48 -6.31 11.69
C GLY A 411 -10.51 -5.37 12.36
N GLY A 412 -9.26 -5.82 12.42
CA GLY A 412 -8.16 -5.05 12.96
C GLY A 412 -6.86 -5.83 12.89
N GLY A 413 -5.77 -5.16 13.22
CA GLY A 413 -4.45 -5.76 13.16
C GLY A 413 -3.31 -4.78 13.37
N PRO A 414 -2.06 -5.27 13.33
CA PRO A 414 -0.88 -4.43 13.48
C PRO A 414 -0.68 -3.50 12.30
N VAL A 415 -0.33 -2.25 12.62
CA VAL A 415 0.21 -1.27 11.67
C VAL A 415 1.72 -1.47 11.62
N VAL A 416 2.23 -1.75 10.42
CA VAL A 416 3.65 -1.93 10.14
C VAL A 416 4.38 -0.61 10.31
N LEU A 417 3.86 0.44 9.66
CA LEU A 417 4.38 1.80 9.77
C LEU A 417 3.27 2.79 9.43
N ALA A 418 3.13 3.83 10.25
CA ALA A 418 2.32 5.00 9.97
C ALA A 418 3.16 6.27 10.02
N ALA A 419 2.73 7.27 9.25
CA ALA A 419 3.19 8.64 9.24
C ALA A 419 2.04 9.53 9.69
N VAL A 420 2.16 10.12 10.87
CA VAL A 420 1.11 10.92 11.52
C VAL A 420 1.57 12.37 11.66
N PRO A 421 0.76 13.38 11.30
CA PRO A 421 1.15 14.79 11.41
C PRO A 421 1.65 15.16 12.82
N ASP A 422 2.77 15.87 12.88
CA ASP A 422 3.28 16.47 14.10
C ASP A 422 3.51 17.98 13.89
N PRO A 423 2.71 18.86 14.53
CA PRO A 423 2.84 20.30 14.36
C PRO A 423 4.08 20.89 15.06
N TYR A 424 4.75 20.14 15.93
CA TYR A 424 5.96 20.57 16.65
C TYR A 424 7.23 20.06 15.97
N LEU A 425 7.11 19.16 14.99
CA LEU A 425 8.25 18.60 14.29
C LEU A 425 8.54 19.37 13.01
N HIS A 426 9.75 19.92 12.93
CA HIS A 426 10.37 20.37 11.71
C HIS A 426 11.76 19.73 11.67
N PHE A 427 11.81 18.50 11.15
CA PHE A 427 13.04 17.71 11.15
C PHE A 427 13.65 17.69 9.76
N GLY A 428 14.93 18.05 9.69
CA GLY A 428 15.73 17.93 8.48
C GLY A 428 15.21 18.77 7.32
N GLU A 429 15.19 18.20 6.11
CA GLU A 429 14.81 18.93 4.89
C GLU A 429 13.36 19.44 4.91
N SER A 430 12.38 18.63 5.34
CA SER A 430 10.96 19.04 5.30
C SER A 430 9.99 18.15 6.12
N ARG A 431 10.47 17.25 6.99
CA ARG A 431 9.58 16.31 7.69
C ARG A 431 8.80 16.99 8.82
N THR A 432 7.47 16.86 8.73
CA THR A 432 6.48 17.44 9.65
C THR A 432 5.57 16.39 10.29
N TYR A 433 6.05 15.14 10.36
CA TYR A 433 5.26 13.99 10.81
C TYR A 433 6.12 12.98 11.56
N ASP A 434 5.49 12.33 12.52
CA ASP A 434 6.03 11.24 13.32
C ASP A 434 5.89 9.91 12.59
N TYR A 435 6.89 9.04 12.73
CA TYR A 435 6.83 7.64 12.31
C TYR A 435 6.57 6.72 13.50
N GLY A 436 5.66 5.76 13.34
CA GLY A 436 5.28 4.84 14.41
C GLY A 436 4.58 3.57 13.95
N PRO A 437 4.82 2.41 14.58
CA PRO A 437 3.94 1.26 14.48
C PRO A 437 2.68 1.49 15.34
N GLY A 438 1.73 0.57 15.24
CA GLY A 438 0.46 0.74 15.93
C GLY A 438 -0.51 -0.42 15.77
N ALA A 439 -1.76 -0.15 16.10
CA ALA A 439 -2.89 -1.05 15.88
C ALA A 439 -4.00 -0.32 15.11
N ASP A 440 -4.64 -1.03 14.19
CA ASP A 440 -5.75 -0.57 13.36
C ASP A 440 -7.02 -1.36 13.72
N ILE A 441 -8.16 -0.69 13.74
CA ILE A 441 -9.50 -1.27 13.91
C ILE A 441 -10.45 -0.71 12.86
N ARG A 442 -11.30 -1.57 12.30
CA ARG A 442 -12.26 -1.19 11.26
C ARG A 442 -13.59 -1.87 11.49
N ALA A 443 -14.65 -1.10 11.35
CA ALA A 443 -16.02 -1.59 11.39
C ALA A 443 -16.82 -0.91 10.29
N SER A 444 -17.54 -1.68 9.49
CA SER A 444 -18.38 -1.16 8.41
C SER A 444 -19.69 -1.92 8.34
N ALA A 445 -20.78 -1.23 8.07
CA ALA A 445 -22.09 -1.82 7.84
C ALA A 445 -22.75 -1.13 6.64
N THR A 446 -23.11 -1.91 5.63
CA THR A 446 -23.76 -1.41 4.40
C THR A 446 -25.05 -2.16 4.15
N LEU A 447 -26.17 -1.45 4.17
CA LEU A 447 -27.49 -1.93 3.80
C LEU A 447 -27.79 -1.54 2.34
N SER A 448 -27.99 -2.51 1.47
CA SER A 448 -28.46 -2.29 0.10
C SER A 448 -29.90 -2.78 -0.02
N THR A 449 -30.83 -1.93 -0.49
CA THR A 449 -32.25 -2.30 -0.63
C THR A 449 -32.87 -1.81 -1.94
N LEU A 450 -33.95 -2.46 -2.37
CA LEU A 450 -34.74 -2.13 -3.56
C LEU A 450 -33.93 -2.07 -4.87
N ASN A 451 -32.73 -2.67 -4.89
CA ASN A 451 -31.75 -2.58 -5.97
C ASN A 451 -31.41 -1.13 -6.40
N ARG A 452 -31.68 -0.15 -5.53
CA ARG A 452 -31.58 1.28 -5.84
C ARG A 452 -31.00 2.11 -4.71
N LEU A 453 -31.17 1.70 -3.46
CA LEU A 453 -30.72 2.44 -2.29
C LEU A 453 -29.57 1.70 -1.62
N LYS A 454 -28.55 2.44 -1.20
CA LYS A 454 -27.52 1.94 -0.28
C LYS A 454 -27.34 2.93 0.86
N PHE A 455 -27.25 2.42 2.07
CA PHE A 455 -26.89 3.16 3.26
C PHE A 455 -25.69 2.49 3.91
N GLY A 456 -24.66 3.27 4.21
CA GLY A 456 -23.41 2.76 4.78
C GLY A 456 -22.99 3.54 6.01
N ILE A 457 -22.43 2.85 6.99
CA ILE A 457 -21.73 3.42 8.15
C ILE A 457 -20.33 2.79 8.16
N ASP A 458 -19.30 3.61 8.28
CA ASP A 458 -17.90 3.19 8.31
C ASP A 458 -17.17 3.84 9.48
N TYR A 459 -16.45 3.03 10.23
CA TYR A 459 -15.58 3.43 11.32
C TYR A 459 -14.18 2.86 11.10
N ARG A 460 -13.17 3.70 11.25
CA ARG A 460 -11.75 3.33 11.20
C ARG A 460 -11.06 4.00 12.37
N GLY A 461 -10.29 3.24 13.13
CA GLY A 461 -9.51 3.75 14.26
C GLY A 461 -8.09 3.21 14.21
N GLY A 462 -7.16 4.00 14.71
CA GLY A 462 -5.75 3.69 14.77
C GLY A 462 -5.14 4.24 16.05
N TYR A 463 -4.29 3.44 16.69
CA TYR A 463 -3.43 3.87 17.78
C TYR A 463 -1.98 3.69 17.36
N PHE A 464 -1.17 4.74 17.49
CA PHE A 464 0.23 4.76 17.02
C PHE A 464 1.16 5.24 18.12
N VAL A 465 2.35 4.65 18.18
CA VAL A 465 3.40 5.05 19.12
C VAL A 465 4.59 5.52 18.32
N THR A 466 5.06 6.73 18.60
CA THR A 466 6.17 7.32 17.85
C THR A 466 7.49 6.65 18.19
N ILE A 467 8.19 6.20 17.14
CA ILE A 467 9.56 5.67 17.22
C ILE A 467 10.59 6.61 16.58
N SER A 468 10.14 7.54 15.74
CA SER A 468 10.97 8.61 15.16
C SER A 468 10.17 9.89 15.00
N GLY A 469 10.66 10.98 15.59
CA GLY A 469 9.93 12.22 15.77
C GLY A 469 9.83 12.59 17.26
N ASN A 470 8.84 13.40 17.63
CA ASN A 470 8.67 13.78 19.04
C ASN A 470 8.11 12.61 19.85
N LYS A 471 8.48 12.52 21.13
CA LYS A 471 7.98 11.43 21.98
C LYS A 471 6.48 11.58 22.22
N SER A 472 5.69 10.81 21.48
CA SER A 472 4.24 10.95 21.43
C SER A 472 3.54 9.61 21.18
N HIS A 473 2.22 9.61 21.40
CA HIS A 473 1.31 8.59 20.88
C HIS A 473 0.07 9.26 20.32
N HIS A 474 -0.54 8.62 19.34
CA HIS A 474 -1.61 9.21 18.53
C HIS A 474 -2.82 8.29 18.48
N TYR A 475 -4.00 8.86 18.64
CA TYR A 475 -5.26 8.23 18.25
C TYR A 475 -5.78 8.93 16.99
N LEU A 476 -5.96 8.16 15.91
CA LEU A 476 -6.59 8.65 14.70
C LEU A 476 -7.85 7.84 14.46
N HIS A 477 -8.98 8.49 14.23
CA HIS A 477 -10.17 7.77 13.84
C HIS A 477 -11.07 8.58 12.92
N THR A 478 -11.92 7.85 12.21
CA THR A 478 -12.85 8.38 11.24
C THR A 478 -14.16 7.66 11.43
N ALA A 479 -15.25 8.42 11.52
CA ALA A 479 -16.60 7.89 11.43
C ALA A 479 -17.30 8.58 10.27
N SER A 480 -17.92 7.80 9.39
CA SER A 480 -18.64 8.33 8.25
C SER A 480 -19.91 7.54 7.95
N THR A 481 -20.86 8.25 7.35
CA THR A 481 -22.12 7.73 6.85
C THR A 481 -22.20 8.03 5.35
N SER A 482 -22.89 7.15 4.64
CA SER A 482 -23.13 7.29 3.21
C SER A 482 -24.56 6.92 2.86
N ALA A 483 -25.14 7.66 1.92
CA ALA A 483 -26.43 7.37 1.33
C ALA A 483 -26.30 7.48 -0.20
N SER A 484 -26.65 6.42 -0.90
CA SER A 484 -26.56 6.33 -2.35
C SER A 484 -27.92 5.99 -2.93
N VAL A 485 -28.33 6.74 -3.96
CA VAL A 485 -29.54 6.46 -4.73
C VAL A 485 -29.20 6.32 -6.21
N ARG A 486 -29.59 5.19 -6.79
CA ARG A 486 -29.53 4.96 -8.24
C ARG A 486 -30.75 5.61 -8.89
N ILE A 487 -30.52 6.66 -9.66
CA ILE A 487 -31.55 7.45 -10.32
C ILE A 487 -31.95 6.76 -11.64
N TRP A 488 -30.97 6.50 -12.51
CA TRP A 488 -31.23 5.96 -13.84
C TRP A 488 -30.12 5.03 -14.31
N LYS A 489 -30.47 3.76 -14.55
CA LYS A 489 -29.53 2.71 -14.96
C LYS A 489 -28.27 2.69 -14.07
N ASN A 490 -27.15 3.15 -14.60
CA ASN A 490 -25.84 3.16 -13.96
C ASN A 490 -25.55 4.47 -13.22
N PHE A 491 -26.39 5.50 -13.39
CA PHE A 491 -26.23 6.82 -12.77
C PHE A 491 -26.93 6.89 -11.42
N GLY A 492 -26.27 7.52 -10.46
CA GLY A 492 -26.78 7.76 -9.13
C GLY A 492 -26.24 9.03 -8.49
N VAL A 493 -26.75 9.33 -7.31
CA VAL A 493 -26.27 10.40 -6.43
C VAL A 493 -25.83 9.78 -5.12
N ASN A 494 -24.66 10.20 -4.65
CA ASN A 494 -24.06 9.76 -3.41
C ASN A 494 -23.88 10.95 -2.47
N LEU A 495 -24.35 10.80 -1.24
CA LEU A 495 -24.16 11.74 -0.13
C LEU A 495 -23.27 11.08 0.92
N TYR A 496 -22.26 11.80 1.39
CA TYR A 496 -21.37 11.38 2.46
C TYR A 496 -21.35 12.43 3.56
N SER A 497 -21.32 12.00 4.81
CA SER A 497 -21.08 12.88 5.96
C SER A 497 -20.25 12.14 6.99
N GLY A 498 -19.30 12.82 7.61
CA GLY A 498 -18.45 12.22 8.62
C GLY A 498 -17.45 13.21 9.19
N TYR A 499 -16.50 12.69 9.96
CA TYR A 499 -15.38 13.46 10.48
C TYR A 499 -14.12 12.60 10.54
N PHE A 500 -12.97 13.26 10.45
CA PHE A 500 -11.69 12.71 10.89
C PHE A 500 -11.31 13.37 12.19
N ARG A 501 -10.72 12.62 13.12
CA ARG A 501 -10.25 13.16 14.39
C ARG A 501 -8.86 12.63 14.71
N LEU A 502 -7.96 13.56 15.02
CA LEU A 502 -6.59 13.29 15.45
C LEU A 502 -6.41 13.77 16.89
N GLU A 503 -6.02 12.87 17.76
CA GLU A 503 -5.59 13.15 19.13
C GLU A 503 -4.12 12.75 19.28
N GLY A 504 -3.22 13.74 19.35
CA GLY A 504 -1.80 13.56 19.58
C GLY A 504 -1.43 13.90 21.02
N HIS A 505 -0.86 12.94 21.74
CA HIS A 505 -0.39 13.12 23.10
C HIS A 505 1.12 13.19 23.13
N TYR A 506 1.67 14.36 23.47
CA TYR A 506 3.09 14.62 23.46
C TYR A 506 3.64 14.66 24.88
N LYS A 507 4.84 14.10 25.08
CA LYS A 507 5.49 14.13 26.39
C LYS A 507 5.95 15.55 26.77
N ASP A 508 6.56 16.24 25.82
CA ASP A 508 7.28 17.49 26.05
C ASP A 508 6.61 18.70 25.35
N HIS A 509 5.43 18.50 24.76
CA HIS A 509 4.63 19.52 24.08
C HIS A 509 3.15 19.45 24.48
N GLN A 510 2.36 20.45 24.10
CA GLN A 510 0.92 20.43 24.34
C GLN A 510 0.25 19.33 23.50
N ASN A 511 -0.82 18.74 24.05
CA ASN A 511 -1.61 17.77 23.31
C ASN A 511 -2.34 18.45 22.16
N VAL A 512 -2.43 17.74 21.04
CA VAL A 512 -3.13 18.17 19.84
C VAL A 512 -4.44 17.41 19.77
N ASN A 513 -5.55 18.13 19.63
CA ASN A 513 -6.85 17.52 19.38
C ASN A 513 -7.52 18.30 18.25
N LYS A 514 -7.79 17.63 17.13
CA LYS A 514 -8.33 18.24 15.91
C LYS A 514 -9.42 17.38 15.31
N ASP A 515 -10.57 18.01 15.05
CA ASP A 515 -11.67 17.42 14.30
C ASP A 515 -11.78 18.05 12.91
N TYR A 516 -12.05 17.22 11.92
CA TYR A 516 -12.18 17.58 10.51
C TYR A 516 -13.49 17.04 9.95
N PRO A 517 -14.62 17.67 10.31
CA PRO A 517 -15.93 17.30 9.79
C PRO A 517 -16.06 17.62 8.29
N PHE A 518 -16.77 16.76 7.57
CA PHE A 518 -16.99 16.91 6.14
C PHE A 518 -18.39 16.47 5.69
N VAL A 519 -18.85 17.07 4.59
CA VAL A 519 -20.01 16.63 3.82
C VAL A 519 -19.62 16.59 2.34
N ARG A 520 -20.03 15.55 1.61
CA ARG A 520 -19.75 15.39 0.18
C ARG A 520 -21.01 15.02 -0.56
N LEU A 521 -21.23 15.63 -1.72
CA LEU A 521 -22.29 15.30 -2.66
C LEU A 521 -21.66 14.99 -4.01
N ALA A 522 -22.00 13.84 -4.59
CA ALA A 522 -21.43 13.40 -5.85
C ALA A 522 -22.48 12.82 -6.80
N LEU A 523 -22.27 13.08 -8.09
CA LEU A 523 -22.84 12.29 -9.17
C LEU A 523 -21.96 11.05 -9.37
N ALA A 524 -22.58 9.87 -9.42
CA ALA A 524 -21.90 8.61 -9.52
C ALA A 524 -22.31 7.84 -10.78
N TYR A 525 -21.34 7.26 -11.48
CA TYR A 525 -21.53 6.30 -12.56
C TYR A 525 -20.98 4.94 -12.13
N ASN A 526 -21.86 3.95 -12.06
CA ASN A 526 -21.55 2.58 -11.66
C ASN A 526 -21.41 1.69 -12.89
N SER A 527 -20.33 0.93 -12.97
CA SER A 527 -20.11 -0.07 -14.02
C SER A 527 -19.59 -1.37 -13.43
N GLU A 528 -19.85 -2.46 -14.14
CA GLU A 528 -19.37 -3.80 -13.81
C GLU A 528 -18.83 -4.43 -15.09
N TYR A 529 -17.62 -5.01 -15.00
CA TYR A 529 -16.88 -5.51 -16.15
C TYR A 529 -16.21 -6.86 -15.92
#